data_AF-X1PXE5-F1
#
_entry.id   AF-X1PXE5-F1
#
_cell.length_a   1.000
_cell.length_b   1.000
_cell.length_c   1.000
_cell.angle_alpha   90.00
_cell.angle_beta   90.00
_cell.angle_gamma   90.00
#
_symmetry.space_group_name_H-M   'P 1'
#
loop_
_entity.id
_entity.type
_entity.pdbx_description
1 polymer ?
#
loop_
_entity_poly.entity_id
_entity_poly.type
_entity_poly.pdbx_seq_one_letter_code
_entity_poly.pdbx_strand_id
1 'polypeptide(L)'
;MRDPKLLTILAKKLRKLLRKLGYRKVYTRWHYFGEKSHRYHPHLNVLLDGGWLSPEELARLKDLIRRKLLKRSIAKAIGKDLVIYYDYTQESKRKMHWVKYVTKASFTDRAWDEVLAGALYGFHNGCFAGTWDDPPKWKLTGTDKKFNALLKVKEGIHPVSGKPIVWNKRPIPWVLAQTLNLVHLGAWYYFYTAPRAPPLSP
;
A
#
# COMPACT_ATOMS: atom_id res chain seq x y z
N MET A 1 -12.75 -7.76 15.85
CA MET A 1 -12.33 -8.31 14.54
C MET A 1 -10.81 -8.43 14.53
N ARG A 2 -10.26 -9.57 14.95
CA ARG A 2 -8.80 -9.81 15.03
C ARG A 2 -8.30 -10.90 14.07
N ASP A 3 -9.21 -11.54 13.34
CA ASP A 3 -8.91 -12.60 12.38
C ASP A 3 -8.49 -12.01 11.01
N PRO A 4 -7.24 -12.24 10.55
CA PRO A 4 -6.77 -11.80 9.24
C PRO A 4 -7.59 -12.35 8.06
N LYS A 5 -8.17 -13.55 8.18
CA LYS A 5 -9.02 -14.12 7.12
C LYS A 5 -10.29 -13.29 6.94
N LEU A 6 -10.93 -12.91 8.04
CA LEU A 6 -12.10 -12.02 8.01
C LEU A 6 -11.74 -10.63 7.45
N LEU A 7 -10.61 -10.05 7.85
CA LEU A 7 -10.12 -8.77 7.31
C LEU A 7 -9.90 -8.83 5.79
N THR A 8 -9.33 -9.94 5.30
CA THR A 8 -9.15 -10.21 3.87
C THR A 8 -10.49 -10.24 3.14
N ILE A 9 -11.46 -10.99 3.68
CA ILE A 9 -12.77 -11.16 3.06
C ILE A 9 -13.50 -9.82 2.95
N LEU A 10 -13.46 -9.00 4.01
CA LEU A 10 -14.14 -7.70 4.02
C LEU A 10 -13.52 -6.71 3.04
N ALA A 11 -12.20 -6.59 3.05
CA ALA A 11 -11.51 -5.72 2.11
C ALA A 11 -11.74 -6.17 0.65
N LYS A 12 -11.73 -7.49 0.38
CA LYS A 12 -12.05 -8.06 -0.94
C LYS A 12 -13.50 -7.77 -1.35
N LYS A 13 -14.47 -7.92 -0.44
CA LYS A 13 -15.89 -7.60 -0.71
C LYS A 13 -16.07 -6.13 -1.07
N LEU A 14 -15.41 -5.23 -0.34
CA LEU A 14 -15.46 -3.79 -0.60
C LEU A 14 -14.86 -3.45 -1.95
N ARG A 15 -13.64 -3.93 -2.24
CA ARG A 15 -12.98 -3.71 -3.54
C ARG A 15 -13.86 -4.19 -4.71
N LYS A 16 -14.47 -5.38 -4.59
CA LYS A 16 -15.39 -5.90 -5.62
C LYS A 16 -16.63 -5.03 -5.79
N LEU A 17 -17.21 -4.53 -4.69
CA LEU A 17 -18.36 -3.61 -4.76
C LEU A 17 -17.98 -2.31 -5.48
N LEU A 18 -16.89 -1.66 -5.06
CA LEU A 18 -16.43 -0.41 -5.67
C LEU A 18 -16.10 -0.59 -7.16
N ARG A 19 -15.46 -1.70 -7.54
CA ARG A 19 -15.22 -2.06 -8.94
C ARG A 19 -16.52 -2.21 -9.73
N LYS A 20 -17.56 -2.83 -9.16
CA LYS A 20 -18.88 -2.97 -9.79
C LYS A 20 -19.58 -1.61 -9.96
N LEU A 21 -19.28 -0.64 -9.10
CA LEU A 21 -19.79 0.73 -9.19
C LEU A 21 -19.01 1.61 -10.19
N GLY A 22 -17.99 1.08 -10.86
CA GLY A 22 -17.27 1.76 -11.93
C GLY A 22 -15.94 2.42 -11.54
N TYR A 23 -15.54 2.40 -10.26
CA TYR A 23 -14.24 2.95 -9.86
C TYR A 23 -13.09 2.15 -10.51
N ARG A 24 -12.21 2.83 -11.25
CA ARG A 24 -11.12 2.15 -11.97
C ARG A 24 -9.95 1.85 -11.05
N LYS A 25 -9.64 2.72 -10.10
CA LYS A 25 -8.48 2.60 -9.22
C LYS A 25 -8.92 2.56 -7.78
N VAL A 26 -8.73 1.42 -7.13
CA VAL A 26 -9.06 1.27 -5.71
C VAL A 26 -7.83 0.74 -4.97
N TYR A 27 -7.42 1.46 -3.94
CA TYR A 27 -6.43 0.98 -2.97
C TYR A 27 -7.08 0.87 -1.60
N THR A 28 -6.84 -0.24 -0.91
CA THR A 28 -7.35 -0.44 0.45
C THR A 28 -6.22 -0.86 1.37
N ARG A 29 -6.20 -0.34 2.60
CA ARG A 29 -5.22 -0.74 3.62
C ARG A 29 -5.84 -0.70 5.01
N TRP A 30 -5.59 -1.74 5.80
CA TRP A 30 -6.01 -1.76 7.20
C TRP A 30 -5.05 -0.98 8.07
N HIS A 31 -5.63 -0.18 8.96
CA HIS A 31 -4.98 0.42 10.12
C HIS A 31 -5.57 -0.19 11.39
N TYR A 32 -4.78 -0.30 12.45
CA TYR A 32 -5.07 -1.10 13.64
C TYR A 32 -5.03 -0.30 14.95
N PHE A 33 -4.03 0.58 15.09
CA PHE A 33 -3.79 1.38 16.28
C PHE A 33 -3.72 2.86 15.91
N GLY A 34 -4.06 3.73 16.87
CA GLY A 34 -3.95 5.17 16.71
C GLY A 34 -2.59 5.67 17.18
N GLU A 35 -2.18 6.86 16.72
CA GLU A 35 -0.89 7.45 17.15
C GLU A 35 -0.84 7.73 18.65
N LYS A 36 -1.99 7.99 19.29
CA LYS A 36 -2.11 8.32 20.71
C LYS A 36 -2.74 7.20 21.55
N SER A 37 -2.96 6.02 20.97
CA SER A 37 -3.65 4.93 21.67
C SER A 37 -3.22 3.56 21.18
N HIS A 38 -2.82 2.71 22.12
CA HIS A 38 -2.55 1.29 21.89
C HIS A 38 -3.83 0.45 21.87
N ARG A 39 -5.01 1.09 21.95
CA ARG A 39 -6.28 0.38 21.84
C ARG A 39 -6.48 -0.09 20.40
N TYR A 40 -6.66 -1.40 20.25
CA TYR A 40 -6.98 -2.00 18.96
C TYR A 40 -8.32 -1.50 18.42
N HIS A 41 -8.28 -0.75 17.32
CA HIS A 41 -9.45 -0.18 16.64
C HIS A 41 -9.28 -0.24 15.12
N PRO A 42 -9.51 -1.42 14.52
CA PRO A 42 -9.21 -1.64 13.12
C PRO A 42 -10.17 -0.86 12.23
N HIS A 43 -9.62 -0.10 11.29
CA HIS A 43 -10.37 0.60 10.26
C HIS A 43 -9.73 0.39 8.90
N LEU A 44 -10.57 0.29 7.87
CA LEU A 44 -10.14 0.07 6.50
C LEU A 44 -10.09 1.41 5.77
N ASN A 45 -8.88 1.88 5.50
CA ASN A 45 -8.68 3.06 4.67
C ASN A 45 -8.82 2.69 3.20
N VAL A 46 -9.48 3.55 2.43
CA VAL A 46 -9.74 3.35 1.00
C VAL A 46 -9.39 4.63 0.24
N LEU A 47 -8.57 4.48 -0.80
CA LEU A 47 -8.35 5.52 -1.82
C LEU A 47 -9.02 5.04 -3.11
N LEU A 48 -9.78 5.93 -3.74
CA LEU A 48 -10.48 5.66 -4.99
C LEU A 48 -10.38 6.85 -5.94
N ASP A 49 -10.52 6.60 -7.24
CA ASP A 49 -10.51 7.59 -8.32
C ASP A 49 -11.86 8.29 -8.53
N GLY A 50 -12.58 8.54 -7.44
CA GLY A 50 -13.87 9.22 -7.43
C GLY A 50 -13.77 10.74 -7.38
N GLY A 51 -14.90 11.38 -7.67
CA GLY A 51 -15.12 12.82 -7.52
C GLY A 51 -15.94 13.14 -6.28
N TRP A 52 -16.29 14.42 -6.12
CA TRP A 52 -17.33 14.83 -5.18
C TRP A 52 -18.64 14.09 -5.46
N LEU A 53 -19.36 13.73 -4.40
CA LEU A 53 -20.66 13.06 -4.47
C LEU A 53 -21.71 13.95 -3.81
N SER A 54 -22.90 14.02 -4.40
CA SER A 54 -24.03 14.66 -3.74
C SER A 54 -24.38 13.94 -2.43
N PRO A 55 -25.08 14.59 -1.49
CA PRO A 55 -25.53 13.95 -0.25
C PRO A 55 -26.30 12.65 -0.51
N GLU A 56 -27.15 12.60 -1.54
CA GLU A 56 -27.96 11.45 -1.93
C GLU A 56 -27.11 10.31 -2.51
N GLU A 57 -26.17 10.65 -3.38
CA GLU A 57 -25.21 9.69 -3.96
C GLU A 57 -24.33 9.09 -2.88
N LEU A 58 -23.83 9.92 -1.96
CA LEU A 58 -23.02 9.48 -0.83
C LEU A 58 -23.83 8.58 0.12
N ALA A 59 -25.09 8.93 0.41
CA ALA A 59 -25.98 8.10 1.23
C ALA A 59 -26.19 6.72 0.58
N ARG A 60 -26.50 6.69 -0.72
CA ARG A 60 -26.64 5.44 -1.50
C ARG A 60 -25.37 4.60 -1.45
N LEU A 61 -24.20 5.21 -1.64
CA LEU A 61 -22.91 4.52 -1.58
C LEU A 61 -22.68 3.90 -0.19
N LYS A 62 -22.87 4.69 0.88
CA LYS A 62 -22.71 4.21 2.26
C LYS A 62 -23.65 3.04 2.55
N ASP A 63 -24.90 3.10 2.08
CA ASP A 63 -25.87 2.02 2.28
C ASP A 63 -25.55 0.74 1.51
N LEU A 64 -25.01 0.86 0.29
CA LEU A 64 -24.50 -0.28 -0.46
C LEU A 64 -23.32 -0.95 0.28
N ILE A 65 -22.40 -0.14 0.80
CA ILE A 65 -21.24 -0.63 1.57
C ILE A 65 -21.71 -1.32 2.85
N ARG A 66 -22.60 -0.70 3.63
CA ARG A 66 -23.19 -1.30 4.85
C ARG A 66 -23.82 -2.65 4.53
N ARG A 67 -24.75 -2.70 3.57
CA ARG A 67 -25.42 -3.97 3.17
C ARG A 67 -24.43 -5.06 2.76
N LYS A 68 -23.31 -4.69 2.12
CA LYS A 68 -22.30 -5.63 1.64
C LYS A 68 -21.37 -6.15 2.74
N LEU A 69 -20.99 -5.29 3.67
CA LEU A 69 -19.96 -5.58 4.68
C LEU A 69 -20.53 -5.99 6.03
N LEU A 70 -21.63 -5.36 6.46
CA LEU A 70 -22.30 -5.61 7.74
C LEU A 70 -23.81 -5.74 7.51
N LYS A 71 -24.29 -6.98 7.40
CA LYS A 71 -25.74 -7.25 7.24
C LYS A 71 -26.53 -6.62 8.40
N ARG A 72 -27.70 -6.04 8.10
CA ARG A 72 -28.57 -5.40 9.10
C ARG A 72 -28.90 -6.30 10.30
N SER A 73 -29.13 -7.60 10.07
CA SER A 73 -29.39 -8.55 11.16
C SER A 73 -28.21 -8.65 12.14
N ILE A 74 -26.99 -8.71 11.62
CA ILE A 74 -25.77 -8.72 12.42
C ILE A 74 -25.60 -7.39 13.15
N ALA A 75 -25.76 -6.26 12.44
CA ALA A 75 -25.66 -4.92 13.04
C ALA A 75 -26.62 -4.74 14.23
N LYS A 76 -27.87 -5.21 14.07
CA LYS A 76 -28.89 -5.19 15.13
C LYS A 76 -28.51 -6.09 16.30
N ALA A 77 -28.02 -7.30 16.04
CA ALA A 77 -27.60 -8.23 17.08
C ALA A 77 -26.43 -7.71 17.92
N ILE A 78 -25.47 -7.00 17.31
CA ILE A 78 -24.31 -6.45 18.01
C ILE A 78 -24.51 -5.01 18.53
N GLY A 79 -25.66 -4.39 18.24
CA GLY A 79 -25.96 -3.00 18.60
C GLY A 79 -25.00 -1.96 18.00
N LYS A 80 -24.36 -2.25 16.85
CA LYS A 80 -23.36 -1.38 16.22
C LYS A 80 -23.58 -1.27 14.72
N ASP A 81 -23.42 -0.06 14.19
CA ASP A 81 -23.40 0.20 12.75
C ASP A 81 -21.95 0.32 12.22
N LEU A 82 -21.81 0.16 10.91
CA LEU A 82 -20.56 0.43 10.21
C LEU A 82 -20.43 1.93 9.95
N VAL A 83 -19.53 2.58 10.69
CA VAL A 83 -19.19 3.99 10.49
C VAL A 83 -18.37 4.16 9.21
N ILE A 84 -18.85 4.99 8.29
CA ILE A 84 -18.20 5.27 7.01
C ILE A 84 -17.98 6.78 6.89
N TYR A 85 -16.72 7.17 6.96
CA TYR A 85 -16.25 8.52 6.63
C TYR A 85 -15.86 8.58 5.15
N TYR A 86 -16.22 9.68 4.50
CA TYR A 86 -15.89 9.95 3.10
C TYR A 86 -15.53 11.42 2.99
N ASP A 87 -14.44 11.70 2.29
CA ASP A 87 -14.02 13.05 1.97
C ASP A 87 -13.44 13.08 0.55
N TYR A 88 -13.51 14.25 -0.07
CA TYR A 88 -13.01 14.50 -1.41
C TYR A 88 -12.13 15.76 -1.42
N THR A 89 -11.06 15.74 -2.19
CA THR A 89 -10.21 16.92 -2.35
C THR A 89 -9.61 17.00 -3.75
N GLN A 90 -9.55 18.23 -4.29
CA GLN A 90 -8.78 18.54 -5.48
C GLN A 90 -7.36 19.04 -5.17
N GLU A 91 -7.11 19.46 -3.94
CA GLU A 91 -5.84 20.06 -3.52
C GLU A 91 -4.70 19.04 -3.48
N SER A 92 -3.62 19.32 -4.22
CA SER A 92 -2.46 18.42 -4.33
C SER A 92 -1.80 18.10 -2.99
N LYS A 93 -1.70 19.09 -2.09
CA LYS A 93 -1.11 18.92 -0.75
C LYS A 93 -1.94 17.95 0.10
N ARG A 94 -3.27 18.09 0.10
CA ARG A 94 -4.17 17.16 0.80
C ARG A 94 -4.15 15.77 0.19
N LYS A 95 -4.12 15.64 -1.14
CA LYS A 95 -3.93 14.34 -1.82
C LYS A 95 -2.66 13.62 -1.34
N MET A 96 -1.53 14.32 -1.31
CA MET A 96 -0.27 13.76 -0.81
C MET A 96 -0.36 13.38 0.67
N HIS A 97 -0.96 14.22 1.49
CA HIS A 97 -1.18 13.94 2.90
C HIS A 97 -2.02 12.66 3.10
N TRP A 98 -3.12 12.48 2.35
CA TRP A 98 -3.95 11.28 2.42
C TRP A 98 -3.22 10.04 1.96
N VAL A 99 -2.48 10.10 0.86
CA VAL A 99 -1.66 8.97 0.40
C VAL A 99 -0.65 8.58 1.47
N LYS A 100 0.07 9.55 2.04
CA LYS A 100 1.03 9.32 3.14
C LYS A 100 0.35 8.69 4.35
N TYR A 101 -0.78 9.25 4.79
CA TYR A 101 -1.54 8.75 5.94
C TYR A 101 -2.01 7.31 5.71
N VAL A 102 -2.71 7.05 4.61
CA VAL A 102 -3.28 5.73 4.31
C VAL A 102 -2.18 4.67 4.17
N THR A 103 -1.06 5.01 3.53
CA THR A 103 0.08 4.09 3.33
C THR A 103 0.98 3.93 4.55
N LYS A 104 0.80 4.73 5.61
CA LYS A 104 1.56 4.60 6.86
C LYS A 104 1.31 3.25 7.54
N ALA A 105 2.32 2.72 8.22
CA ALA A 105 2.16 1.59 9.13
C ALA A 105 1.55 2.08 10.45
N SER A 106 0.44 1.47 10.87
CA SER A 106 -0.21 1.78 12.16
C SER A 106 0.11 0.78 13.25
N PHE A 107 0.71 -0.37 12.91
CA PHE A 107 1.15 -1.39 13.85
C PHE A 107 2.66 -1.49 13.71
N THR A 108 3.37 -0.78 14.58
CA THR A 108 4.82 -0.55 14.44
C THR A 108 5.65 -1.27 15.49
N ASP A 109 5.03 -1.73 16.57
CA ASP A 109 5.70 -2.42 17.66
C ASP A 109 4.93 -3.68 18.03
N ARG A 110 5.63 -4.82 17.99
CA ARG A 110 5.08 -6.13 18.32
C ARG A 110 4.59 -6.20 19.77
N ALA A 111 5.20 -5.47 20.70
CA ALA A 111 4.85 -5.48 22.12
C ALA A 111 3.43 -4.95 22.38
N TRP A 112 2.83 -4.23 21.44
CA TRP A 112 1.46 -3.73 21.60
C TRP A 112 0.42 -4.85 21.58
N ASP A 113 0.65 -5.93 20.82
CA ASP A 113 -0.20 -7.12 20.79
C ASP A 113 0.52 -8.27 20.08
N GLU A 114 1.28 -9.09 20.82
CA GLU A 114 2.11 -10.14 20.22
C GLU A 114 1.30 -11.22 19.50
N VAL A 115 0.14 -11.57 20.04
CA VAL A 115 -0.77 -12.57 19.47
C VAL A 115 -1.28 -12.08 18.12
N LEU A 116 -1.70 -10.82 18.03
CA LEU A 116 -2.12 -10.22 16.77
C LEU A 116 -0.94 -10.08 15.79
N ALA A 117 0.25 -9.72 16.27
CA ALA A 117 1.44 -9.62 15.42
C ALA A 117 1.76 -10.97 14.76
N GLY A 118 1.70 -12.06 15.54
CA GLY A 118 1.85 -13.41 15.02
C GLY A 118 0.77 -13.76 14.00
N ALA A 119 -0.49 -13.42 14.27
CA ALA A 119 -1.59 -13.65 13.34
C ALA A 119 -1.47 -12.85 12.03
N LEU A 120 -0.94 -11.63 12.08
CA LEU A 120 -0.74 -10.76 10.92
C LEU A 120 0.57 -11.05 10.18
N TYR A 121 1.39 -12.01 10.64
CA TYR A 121 2.59 -12.41 9.92
C TYR A 121 2.24 -12.95 8.52
N GLY A 122 2.82 -12.37 7.47
CA GLY A 122 2.49 -12.69 6.07
C GLY A 122 1.14 -12.15 5.58
N PHE A 123 0.39 -11.40 6.41
CA PHE A 123 -0.86 -10.79 5.98
C PHE A 123 -0.62 -9.65 4.98
N HIS A 124 -1.28 -9.73 3.82
CA HIS A 124 -1.27 -8.65 2.83
C HIS A 124 -2.12 -7.47 3.28
N ASN A 125 -1.51 -6.57 4.04
CA ASN A 125 -2.21 -5.46 4.69
C ASN A 125 -2.81 -4.43 3.72
N GLY A 126 -2.20 -4.26 2.55
CA GLY A 126 -2.65 -3.36 1.50
C GLY A 126 -2.87 -4.11 0.18
N CYS A 127 -3.92 -3.76 -0.54
CA CYS A 127 -4.20 -4.31 -1.87
C CYS A 127 -4.69 -3.24 -2.82
N PHE A 128 -4.27 -3.38 -4.08
CA PHE A 128 -4.81 -2.65 -5.21
C PHE A 128 -5.89 -3.48 -5.88
N ALA A 129 -6.87 -2.81 -6.50
CA ALA A 129 -7.81 -3.40 -7.42
C ALA A 129 -8.05 -2.45 -8.59
N GLY A 130 -8.28 -3.04 -9.74
CA GLY A 130 -8.70 -2.35 -10.94
C GLY A 130 -7.61 -2.03 -11.94
N THR A 131 -7.86 -1.05 -12.81
CA THR A 131 -7.02 -0.71 -13.95
C THR A 131 -6.20 0.53 -13.65
N TRP A 132 -4.88 0.33 -13.58
CA TRP A 132 -3.88 1.34 -13.24
C TRP A 132 -2.98 1.62 -14.45
N ASP A 133 -3.64 1.81 -15.60
CA ASP A 133 -3.08 1.89 -16.95
C ASP A 133 -3.09 3.31 -17.52
N ASP A 134 -3.41 4.31 -16.70
CA ASP A 134 -3.36 5.70 -17.13
C ASP A 134 -1.93 6.12 -17.51
N PRO A 135 -1.78 7.01 -18.51
CA PRO A 135 -0.47 7.51 -18.89
C PRO A 135 0.22 8.20 -17.70
N PRO A 136 1.56 8.16 -17.63
CA PRO A 136 2.30 8.83 -16.57
C PRO A 136 1.94 10.32 -16.51
N LYS A 137 1.39 10.76 -15.37
CA LYS A 137 1.03 12.17 -15.16
C LYS A 137 2.23 13.09 -14.89
N TRP A 138 3.38 12.51 -14.60
CA TRP A 138 4.63 13.22 -14.36
C TRP A 138 5.76 12.50 -15.08
N LYS A 139 6.71 13.27 -15.60
CA LYS A 139 7.99 12.80 -16.12
C LYS A 139 9.06 13.31 -15.18
N LEU A 140 10.08 12.50 -14.90
CA LEU A 140 11.27 12.96 -14.18
C LEU A 140 11.96 14.02 -15.04
N THR A 141 12.08 15.25 -14.56
CA THR A 141 12.75 16.35 -15.27
C THR A 141 13.91 16.92 -14.44
N GLY A 142 15.00 17.33 -15.09
CA GLY A 142 16.13 17.97 -14.41
C GLY A 142 16.86 17.05 -13.42
N THR A 143 16.88 17.43 -12.14
CA THR A 143 17.58 16.75 -11.03
C THR A 143 17.04 15.34 -10.75
N ASP A 144 15.83 15.04 -11.22
CA ASP A 144 15.17 13.75 -11.07
C ASP A 144 15.77 12.63 -11.94
N LYS A 145 16.66 12.96 -12.89
CA LYS A 145 17.41 11.98 -13.69
C LYS A 145 18.16 10.95 -12.83
N LYS A 146 18.48 11.28 -11.58
CA LYS A 146 19.07 10.33 -10.61
C LYS A 146 18.23 9.07 -10.40
N PHE A 147 16.91 9.15 -10.63
CA PHE A 147 16.00 8.00 -10.51
C PHE A 147 15.85 7.18 -11.80
N ASN A 148 16.54 7.53 -12.90
CA ASN A 148 16.48 6.74 -14.14
C ASN A 148 16.96 5.30 -13.94
N ALA A 149 17.97 5.10 -13.08
CA ALA A 149 18.41 3.76 -12.71
C ALA A 149 17.29 2.96 -12.02
N LEU A 150 16.52 3.62 -11.13
CA LEU A 150 15.38 3.01 -10.45
C LEU A 150 14.24 2.67 -11.42
N LEU A 151 14.00 3.48 -12.44
CA LEU A 151 13.00 3.18 -13.49
C LEU A 151 13.35 1.90 -14.24
N LYS A 152 14.61 1.71 -14.65
CA LYS A 152 15.06 0.47 -15.29
C LYS A 152 14.85 -0.74 -14.37
N VAL A 153 15.18 -0.61 -13.09
CA VAL A 153 14.95 -1.69 -12.10
C VAL A 153 13.46 -2.04 -11.99
N LYS A 154 12.57 -1.04 -12.00
CA LYS A 154 11.11 -1.25 -11.99
C LYS A 154 10.62 -2.00 -13.24
N GLU A 155 11.24 -1.74 -14.39
CA GLU A 155 10.97 -2.43 -15.66
C GLU A 155 11.61 -3.83 -15.72
N GLY A 156 12.32 -4.26 -14.67
CA GLY A 156 13.03 -5.53 -14.64
C GLY A 156 14.32 -5.51 -15.46
N ILE A 157 14.89 -4.34 -15.71
CA ILE A 157 16.11 -4.12 -16.51
C ILE A 157 17.25 -3.65 -15.60
N HIS A 158 18.41 -4.26 -15.74
CA HIS A 158 19.59 -3.90 -14.98
C HIS A 158 20.09 -2.50 -15.38
N PRO A 159 20.29 -1.57 -14.43
CA PRO A 159 20.44 -0.15 -14.74
C PRO A 159 21.70 0.20 -15.55
N VAL A 160 22.78 -0.59 -15.37
CA VAL A 160 24.07 -0.42 -16.06
C VAL A 160 24.14 -1.26 -17.34
N SER A 161 24.08 -2.58 -17.23
CA SER A 161 24.19 -3.50 -18.38
C SER A 161 23.01 -3.53 -19.35
N GLY A 162 21.82 -3.07 -18.97
CA GLY A 162 20.62 -3.12 -19.81
C GLY A 162 20.00 -4.52 -20.00
N LYS A 163 20.53 -5.55 -19.33
CA LYS A 163 20.01 -6.92 -19.40
C LYS A 163 18.83 -7.14 -18.43
N PRO A 164 17.93 -8.11 -18.66
CA PRO A 164 16.88 -8.46 -17.70
C PRO A 164 17.45 -8.83 -16.32
N ILE A 165 16.81 -8.36 -15.25
CA ILE A 165 17.19 -8.68 -13.87
C ILE A 165 16.67 -10.07 -13.51
N VAL A 166 17.56 -10.91 -13.01
CA VAL A 166 17.21 -12.19 -12.40
C VAL A 166 17.36 -12.06 -10.88
N TRP A 167 16.23 -12.05 -10.16
CA TRP A 167 16.23 -11.95 -8.71
C TRP A 167 16.52 -13.31 -8.06
N ASN A 168 17.58 -13.39 -7.27
CA ASN A 168 17.81 -14.54 -6.40
C ASN A 168 16.79 -14.52 -5.25
N LYS A 169 16.12 -15.66 -5.00
CA LYS A 169 15.14 -15.80 -3.92
C LYS A 169 15.77 -15.92 -2.53
N ARG A 170 17.08 -16.20 -2.45
CA ARG A 170 17.78 -16.36 -1.17
C ARG A 170 18.11 -14.97 -0.59
N PRO A 171 17.52 -14.60 0.56
CA PRO A 171 17.89 -13.35 1.22
C PRO A 171 19.34 -13.43 1.70
N ILE A 172 20.04 -12.30 1.67
CA ILE A 172 21.38 -12.16 2.24
C ILE A 172 21.23 -11.52 3.63
N PRO A 173 21.89 -12.04 4.68
CA PRO A 173 21.93 -11.39 5.98
C PRO A 173 22.32 -9.91 5.89
N TRP A 174 21.58 -9.04 6.57
CA TRP A 174 21.79 -7.58 6.49
C TRP A 174 23.21 -7.16 6.89
N VAL A 175 23.82 -7.84 7.86
CA VAL A 175 25.21 -7.60 8.29
C VAL A 175 26.20 -7.78 7.13
N LEU A 176 25.99 -8.78 6.26
CA LEU A 176 26.82 -8.98 5.07
C LEU A 176 26.55 -7.94 3.99
N ALA A 177 25.33 -7.42 3.89
CA ALA A 177 25.01 -6.34 2.96
C ALA A 177 25.69 -5.02 3.38
N GLN A 178 25.84 -4.78 4.68
CA GLN A 178 26.50 -3.59 5.23
C GLN A 178 28.00 -3.52 4.91
N THR A 179 28.65 -4.67 4.66
CA THR A 179 30.07 -4.70 4.27
C THR A 179 30.30 -4.43 2.78
N LEU A 180 29.23 -4.36 1.97
CA LEU A 180 29.30 -4.14 0.54
C LEU A 180 29.29 -2.65 0.20
N ASN A 181 29.96 -2.29 -0.90
CA ASN A 181 29.86 -0.94 -1.44
C ASN A 181 28.53 -0.78 -2.19
N LEU A 182 27.56 -0.13 -1.55
CA LEU A 182 26.20 0.01 -2.04
C LEU A 182 25.89 1.46 -2.40
N VAL A 183 25.44 1.69 -3.64
CA VAL A 183 24.95 2.99 -4.10
C VAL A 183 23.42 3.00 -3.99
N HIS A 184 22.87 3.93 -3.19
CA HIS A 184 21.41 4.03 -3.00
C HIS A 184 20.72 4.58 -4.25
N LEU A 185 19.82 3.80 -4.84
CA LEU A 185 19.06 4.16 -6.04
C LEU A 185 17.70 4.82 -5.74
N GLY A 186 17.25 4.79 -4.49
CA GLY A 186 15.91 5.21 -4.08
C GLY A 186 14.96 4.05 -3.81
N ALA A 187 13.89 4.31 -3.06
CA ALA A 187 12.85 3.32 -2.71
C ALA A 187 13.40 1.99 -2.15
N TRP A 188 14.46 2.07 -1.33
CA TRP A 188 15.17 0.92 -0.74
C TRP A 188 15.86 -0.03 -1.74
N TYR A 189 16.04 0.42 -2.99
CA TYR A 189 16.91 -0.27 -3.94
C TYR A 189 18.33 0.25 -3.83
N TYR A 190 19.27 -0.68 -3.89
CA TYR A 190 20.70 -0.43 -3.83
C TYR A 190 21.39 -1.11 -5.01
N PHE A 191 22.38 -0.43 -5.57
CA PHE A 191 23.26 -0.98 -6.59
C PHE A 191 24.59 -1.38 -5.95
N TYR A 192 24.95 -2.65 -6.05
CA TYR A 192 26.24 -3.12 -5.60
C TYR A 192 27.30 -2.84 -6.67
N THR A 193 28.29 -2.03 -6.33
CA THR A 193 29.47 -1.80 -7.16
C THR A 193 30.56 -2.77 -6.73
N ALA A 194 30.69 -3.90 -7.44
CA ALA A 194 31.84 -4.77 -7.25
C ALA A 194 33.13 -3.95 -7.48
N PRO A 195 34.13 -4.03 -6.59
CA PRO A 195 35.41 -3.41 -6.83
C PRO A 195 35.97 -3.90 -8.17
N ARG A 196 36.46 -2.98 -9.00
CA ARG A 196 37.02 -3.32 -10.31
C ARG A 196 38.15 -4.32 -10.09
N ALA A 197 38.09 -5.47 -10.78
CA ALA A 197 39.21 -6.41 -10.76
C ALA A 197 40.50 -5.68 -11.19
N PRO A 198 41.66 -5.99 -10.58
CA PRO A 198 42.92 -5.41 -11.01
C PRO A 198 43.11 -5.66 -12.51
N PRO A 199 43.72 -4.71 -13.25
CA PRO A 199 44.01 -4.92 -14.66
C PRO A 199 44.82 -6.21 -14.80
N LEU A 200 44.47 -7.01 -15.81
CA LEU A 200 45.28 -8.18 -16.18
C LEU A 200 46.69 -7.70 -16.50
N SER A 201 47.70 -8.38 -15.94
CA SER A 201 49.10 -8.13 -16.29
C SER A 201 49.28 -8.23 -17.81
N PRO A 202 50.09 -7.34 -18.41
CA PRO A 202 50.32 -7.31 -19.86
C PRO A 202 50.88 -8.63 -20.39
#